data_AF-A0A7S1VLI2-F1
#
_entry.id   AF-A0A7S1VLI2-F1
#
_cell.length_a   1.000
_cell.length_b   1.000
_cell.length_c   1.000
_cell.angle_alpha   90.00
_cell.angle_beta   90.00
_cell.angle_gamma   90.00
#
_symmetry.space_group_name_H-M   'P 1'
#
loop_
_entity.id
_entity.type
_entity.pdbx_description
1 polymer ?
#
loop_
_entity_poly.entity_id
_entity_poly.type
_entity_poly.pdbx_seq_one_letter_code
_entity_poly.pdbx_strand_id
1 'polypeptide(L)'
;ELMKFDCGGGAAVLGAAKAIAALEPPGVEAHFIVAACSNMINAKAYVPSDVLTASNGKTIEVMNTDAEGRLTLADALVYADRAAGCEKIMELSTLTGSCMVSLGKQICGVWTGNDVLAKEVEQASLMTGEKSW
;
A
#
# COMPACT_ATOMS: atom_id res chain seq x y z
N GLU A 1 18.02 -2.55 -11.33
CA GLU A 1 18.53 -3.46 -10.28
C GLU A 1 17.74 -3.38 -8.96
N LEU A 2 17.34 -2.18 -8.50
CA LEU A 2 16.66 -2.01 -7.21
C LEU A 2 15.15 -2.30 -7.21
N MET A 3 14.49 -2.45 -8.37
CA MET A 3 13.04 -2.68 -8.45
C MET A 3 12.59 -4.04 -7.86
N LYS A 4 13.52 -4.94 -7.52
CA LYS A 4 13.20 -6.11 -6.67
C LYS A 4 12.63 -5.72 -5.30
N PHE A 5 12.88 -4.49 -4.84
CA PHE A 5 12.34 -3.95 -3.61
C PHE A 5 10.93 -3.38 -3.76
N ASP A 6 10.35 -3.38 -4.97
CA ASP A 6 9.01 -2.83 -5.21
C ASP A 6 7.86 -3.68 -4.63
N CYS A 7 8.20 -4.82 -4.03
CA CYS A 7 7.31 -5.60 -3.18
C CYS A 7 7.47 -5.29 -1.68
N GLY A 8 8.25 -4.26 -1.32
CA GLY A 8 8.62 -3.94 0.06
C GLY A 8 7.42 -3.70 0.97
N GLY A 9 6.39 -3.02 0.47
CA GLY A 9 5.12 -2.83 1.18
C GLY A 9 4.41 -4.15 1.47
N GLY A 10 4.29 -5.02 0.47
CA GLY A 10 3.72 -6.37 0.65
C GLY A 10 4.54 -7.23 1.61
N ALA A 11 5.87 -7.14 1.56
CA ALA A 11 6.75 -7.82 2.50
C ALA A 11 6.57 -7.32 3.94
N ALA A 12 6.38 -6.01 4.14
CA ALA A 12 6.08 -5.42 5.45
C ALA A 12 4.72 -5.92 5.99
N VAL A 13 3.68 -5.98 5.15
CA VAL A 13 2.37 -6.56 5.52
C VAL A 13 2.51 -8.02 5.97
N LEU A 14 3.25 -8.85 5.23
CA LEU A 14 3.47 -10.25 5.59
C LEU A 14 4.31 -10.41 6.87
N GLY A 15 5.28 -9.53 7.09
CA GLY A 15 6.05 -9.45 8.33
C GLY A 15 5.16 -9.11 9.53
N ALA A 16 4.31 -8.10 9.39
CA ALA A 16 3.31 -7.72 10.39
C ALA A 16 2.32 -8.85 10.66
N ALA A 17 1.86 -9.54 9.61
CA ALA A 17 0.98 -10.70 9.73
C ALA A 17 1.59 -11.80 10.60
N LYS A 18 2.86 -12.13 10.37
CA LYS A 18 3.59 -13.10 11.18
C LYS A 18 3.70 -12.67 12.64
N ALA A 19 3.99 -11.41 12.90
CA ALA A 19 4.11 -10.89 14.26
C ALA A 19 2.76 -10.86 15.00
N ILE A 20 1.71 -10.37 14.34
CA ILE A 20 0.35 -10.28 14.92
C ILE A 20 -0.22 -11.68 15.17
N ALA A 21 -0.03 -12.63 14.25
CA ALA A 21 -0.45 -14.01 14.43
C ALA A 21 0.27 -14.70 15.60
N ALA A 22 1.51 -14.31 15.93
CA ALA A 22 2.22 -14.84 17.09
C ALA A 22 1.79 -14.19 18.42
N LEU A 23 1.27 -12.96 18.38
CA LEU A 23 0.81 -12.23 19.57
C LEU A 23 -0.66 -12.53 19.93
N GLU A 24 -1.46 -12.93 18.94
CA GLU A 24 -2.89 -13.26 19.09
C GLU A 24 -3.68 -12.21 19.91
N PRO A 25 -3.67 -10.92 19.50
CA PRO A 25 -4.34 -9.88 20.25
C PRO A 25 -5.85 -10.17 20.34
N PRO A 26 -6.43 -10.18 21.57
CA PRO A 26 -7.82 -10.56 21.75
C PRO A 26 -8.77 -9.50 21.16
N GLY A 27 -9.83 -9.97 20.51
CA GLY A 27 -10.89 -9.08 20.00
C GLY A 27 -10.50 -8.28 18.76
N VAL A 28 -9.45 -8.67 18.05
CA VAL A 28 -9.02 -8.03 16.81
C VAL A 28 -9.14 -9.02 15.64
N GLU A 29 -9.97 -8.68 14.67
CA GLU A 29 -9.95 -9.34 13.35
C GLU A 29 -8.99 -8.56 12.43
N ALA A 30 -8.00 -9.26 11.87
CA ALA A 30 -6.99 -8.64 11.01
C ALA A 30 -6.96 -9.34 9.64
N HIS A 31 -7.08 -8.54 8.59
CA HIS A 31 -6.95 -8.98 7.20
C HIS A 31 -5.61 -8.52 6.62
N PHE A 32 -4.85 -9.46 6.05
CA PHE A 32 -3.56 -9.18 5.41
C PHE A 32 -3.70 -9.35 3.89
N ILE A 33 -3.81 -8.23 3.18
CA ILE A 33 -4.08 -8.20 1.74
C ILE A 33 -2.81 -7.75 1.00
N VAL A 34 -2.39 -8.54 0.01
CA VAL A 34 -1.21 -8.25 -0.82
C VAL A 34 -1.60 -8.22 -2.29
N ALA A 35 -1.52 -7.04 -2.90
CA ALA A 35 -1.81 -6.83 -4.33
C ALA A 35 -0.58 -7.13 -5.19
N ALA A 36 -0.14 -8.40 -5.19
CA ALA A 36 1.07 -8.82 -5.87
C ALA A 36 0.88 -8.87 -7.40
N CYS A 37 1.77 -8.17 -8.11
CA CYS A 37 1.81 -8.08 -9.58
C CYS A 37 3.27 -7.97 -10.03
N SER A 38 3.56 -8.35 -11.27
CA SER A 38 4.82 -8.02 -11.93
C SER A 38 4.55 -7.05 -13.07
N ASN A 39 5.20 -5.88 -13.05
CA ASN A 39 5.10 -4.89 -14.12
C ASN A 39 6.04 -5.25 -15.26
N MET A 40 5.54 -6.02 -16.23
CA MET A 40 6.36 -6.60 -17.30
C MET A 40 6.04 -5.99 -18.67
N ILE A 41 7.09 -5.67 -19.42
CA ILE A 41 6.99 -5.28 -20.82
C ILE A 41 6.71 -6.53 -21.66
N ASN A 42 5.55 -6.57 -22.33
CA ASN A 42 5.22 -7.61 -23.30
C ASN A 42 4.18 -7.10 -24.31
N ALA A 43 3.86 -7.92 -25.33
CA ALA A 43 2.93 -7.56 -26.40
C ALA A 43 1.46 -7.36 -25.96
N LYS A 44 1.12 -7.72 -24.73
CA LYS A 44 -0.21 -7.55 -24.10
C LYS A 44 -0.17 -6.58 -22.91
N ALA A 45 0.95 -5.89 -22.68
CA ALA A 45 1.04 -4.89 -21.63
C ALA A 45 0.08 -3.74 -21.95
N TYR A 46 -0.53 -3.17 -20.91
CA TYR A 46 -1.31 -1.94 -21.06
C TYR A 46 -0.36 -0.78 -21.42
N VAL A 47 -0.85 0.18 -22.19
CA VAL A 47 -0.06 1.29 -22.73
C VAL A 47 -0.62 2.64 -22.28
N PRO A 48 0.17 3.73 -22.38
CA PRO A 48 -0.39 5.06 -22.15
C PRO A 48 -1.60 5.34 -23.03
N SER A 49 -2.61 5.99 -22.47
CA SER A 49 -3.95 6.23 -23.04
C SER A 49 -4.91 5.03 -23.00
N ASP A 50 -4.50 3.85 -22.52
CA ASP A 50 -5.46 2.80 -22.18
C ASP A 50 -6.37 3.26 -21.04
N VAL A 51 -7.65 2.86 -21.11
CA VAL A 51 -8.63 3.13 -20.05
C VAL A 51 -8.98 1.82 -19.36
N LEU A 52 -8.50 1.66 -18.13
CA LEU A 52 -8.79 0.51 -17.29
C LEU A 52 -10.10 0.74 -16.51
N THR A 53 -10.80 -0.34 -16.17
CA THR A 53 -11.95 -0.27 -15.26
C THR A 53 -11.58 -0.97 -13.95
N ALA A 54 -11.55 -0.22 -12.86
CA ALA A 54 -11.31 -0.76 -11.52
C ALA A 54 -12.52 -1.58 -11.04
N SER A 55 -12.32 -2.43 -10.05
CA SER A 55 -13.33 -3.30 -9.44
C SER A 55 -14.56 -2.56 -8.88
N ASN A 56 -14.42 -1.27 -8.57
CA ASN A 56 -15.53 -0.41 -8.16
C ASN A 56 -16.31 0.23 -9.33
N GLY A 57 -15.99 -0.10 -10.58
CA GLY A 57 -16.61 0.43 -11.79
C GLY A 57 -16.06 1.77 -12.26
N LYS A 58 -15.12 2.39 -11.53
CA LYS A 58 -14.47 3.63 -11.99
C LYS A 58 -13.48 3.34 -13.10
N THR A 59 -13.39 4.25 -14.06
CA THR A 59 -12.41 4.17 -15.15
C THR A 59 -11.14 4.96 -14.81
N ILE A 60 -9.98 4.46 -15.24
CA ILE A 60 -8.65 5.05 -15.01
C ILE A 60 -7.94 5.14 -16.36
N GLU A 61 -7.66 6.36 -16.83
CA GLU A 61 -6.75 6.56 -17.96
C GLU A 61 -5.30 6.39 -17.50
N VAL A 62 -4.58 5.48 -18.16
CA VAL A 62 -3.16 5.25 -17.88
C VAL A 62 -2.35 6.34 -18.55
N MET A 63 -1.84 7.30 -17.78
CA MET A 63 -0.91 8.32 -18.30
C MET A 63 0.56 7.91 -18.17
N ASN A 64 0.87 7.00 -17.26
CA ASN A 64 2.21 6.46 -17.04
C ASN A 64 2.10 5.01 -16.55
N THR A 65 2.71 4.08 -17.28
CA THR A 65 2.67 2.65 -16.95
C THR A 65 3.53 2.26 -15.75
N ASP A 66 4.49 3.11 -15.38
CA ASP A 66 5.36 2.99 -14.20
C ASP A 66 4.71 3.61 -12.93
N ALA A 67 3.45 4.03 -13.03
CA ALA A 67 2.61 4.36 -11.89
C ALA A 67 1.60 3.22 -11.64
N GLU A 68 2.07 1.98 -11.74
CA GLU A 68 1.29 0.74 -11.62
C GLU A 68 0.90 0.41 -10.19
N GLY A 69 1.74 0.71 -9.20
CA GLY A 69 1.50 0.28 -7.83
C GLY A 69 0.16 0.77 -7.29
N ARG A 70 -0.21 2.01 -7.63
CA ARG A 70 -1.52 2.58 -7.25
C ARG A 70 -2.70 1.92 -7.96
N LEU A 71 -2.50 1.29 -9.12
CA LEU A 71 -3.56 0.58 -9.85
C LEU A 71 -3.92 -0.73 -9.14
N THR A 72 -2.90 -1.52 -8.76
CA THR A 72 -3.14 -2.77 -8.03
C THR A 72 -3.68 -2.50 -6.62
N LEU A 73 -3.17 -1.46 -5.95
CA LEU A 73 -3.67 -1.02 -4.65
C LEU A 73 -5.10 -0.50 -4.71
N ALA A 74 -5.53 0.14 -5.81
CA ALA A 74 -6.91 0.61 -5.94
C ALA A 74 -7.93 -0.53 -5.77
N ASP A 75 -7.69 -1.67 -6.42
CA ASP A 75 -8.55 -2.84 -6.27
C ASP A 75 -8.39 -3.52 -4.91
N ALA A 76 -7.19 -3.54 -4.35
CA ALA A 76 -6.94 -4.08 -3.02
C ALA A 76 -7.69 -3.30 -1.93
N LEU A 77 -7.69 -1.97 -2.02
CA LEU A 77 -8.41 -1.09 -1.10
C LEU A 77 -9.93 -1.23 -1.26
N VAL A 78 -10.43 -1.35 -2.50
CA VAL A 78 -11.86 -1.64 -2.74
C VAL A 78 -12.27 -2.98 -2.14
N TYR A 79 -11.42 -4.01 -2.28
CA TYR A 79 -11.66 -5.31 -1.68
C TYR A 79 -11.66 -5.23 -0.14
N ALA A 80 -10.67 -4.55 0.44
CA ALA A 80 -10.56 -4.37 1.89
C ALA A 80 -11.79 -3.67 2.48
N ASP A 81 -12.26 -2.61 1.83
CA ASP A 81 -13.45 -1.84 2.23
C ASP A 81 -14.74 -2.66 2.06
N ARG A 82 -14.98 -3.24 0.88
CA ARG A 82 -16.30 -3.82 0.54
C ARG A 82 -16.45 -5.29 0.87
N ALA A 83 -15.43 -6.10 0.57
CA ALA A 83 -15.51 -7.54 0.67
C ALA A 83 -15.01 -8.05 2.02
N ALA A 84 -13.90 -7.50 2.51
CA ALA A 84 -13.37 -7.84 3.84
C ALA A 84 -14.06 -7.04 4.96
N GLY A 85 -14.67 -5.89 4.65
CA GLY A 85 -15.40 -5.08 5.63
C GLY A 85 -14.49 -4.43 6.68
N CYS A 86 -13.26 -4.10 6.31
CA CYS A 86 -12.29 -3.51 7.24
C CYS A 86 -12.70 -2.09 7.68
N GLU A 87 -12.78 -1.86 8.99
CA GLU A 87 -13.10 -0.55 9.56
C GLU A 87 -11.90 0.43 9.57
N LYS A 88 -10.69 -0.13 9.64
CA LYS A 88 -9.43 0.61 9.58
C LYS A 88 -8.54 -0.08 8.55
N ILE A 89 -8.04 0.67 7.57
CA ILE A 89 -7.17 0.17 6.51
C ILE A 89 -5.84 0.92 6.56
N MET A 90 -4.75 0.17 6.72
CA MET A 90 -3.38 0.66 6.63
C MET A 90 -2.76 0.12 5.35
N GLU A 91 -2.35 1.02 4.46
CA GLU A 91 -1.70 0.69 3.19
C GLU A 91 -0.21 1.01 3.27
N LEU A 92 0.61 0.12 2.72
CA LEU A 92 2.07 0.20 2.76
C LEU A 92 2.60 -0.09 1.35
N SER A 93 3.35 0.85 0.79
CA SER A 93 3.94 0.71 -0.54
C SER A 93 5.24 1.49 -0.73
N THR A 94 6.07 0.99 -1.63
CA THR A 94 7.28 1.65 -2.13
C THR A 94 6.93 2.56 -3.32
N LEU A 95 5.91 3.41 -3.15
CA LEU A 95 5.13 3.94 -4.28
C LEU A 95 5.81 5.01 -5.14
N THR A 96 6.61 5.90 -4.54
CA THR A 96 7.12 7.06 -5.27
C THR A 96 8.54 7.42 -4.90
N GLY A 97 9.33 7.79 -5.91
CA GLY A 97 10.61 8.46 -5.69
C GLY A 97 10.45 9.85 -5.07
N SER A 98 9.32 10.52 -5.29
CA SER A 98 9.03 11.85 -4.72
C SER A 98 9.01 11.83 -3.19
N CYS A 99 8.49 10.78 -2.55
CA CYS A 99 8.54 10.65 -1.09
C CYS A 99 9.99 10.69 -0.57
N MET A 100 10.91 10.01 -1.26
CA MET A 100 12.33 10.04 -0.89
C MET A 100 12.99 11.41 -1.11
N VAL A 101 12.57 12.15 -2.15
CA VAL A 101 13.05 13.52 -2.38
C VAL A 101 12.56 14.45 -1.27
N SER A 102 11.32 14.29 -0.82
CA SER A 102 10.71 15.14 0.20
C SER A 102 11.19 14.86 1.62
N LEU A 103 11.29 13.59 2.02
CA LEU A 103 11.51 13.17 3.40
C LEU A 103 12.85 12.44 3.63
N GLY A 104 13.61 12.21 2.57
CA GLY A 104 14.83 11.41 2.61
C GLY A 104 14.55 9.91 2.66
N LYS A 105 15.56 9.12 3.04
CA LYS A 105 15.53 7.64 2.96
C LYS A 105 15.20 6.93 4.27
N GLN A 106 15.01 7.70 5.36
CA GLN A 106 14.87 7.16 6.71
C GLN A 106 13.53 7.52 7.37
N ILE A 107 12.64 8.19 6.65
CA ILE A 107 11.34 8.62 7.14
C ILE A 107 10.30 8.16 6.12
N CYS A 108 9.31 7.40 6.58
CA CYS A 108 8.16 7.01 5.78
C CYS A 108 7.18 8.19 5.67
N GLY A 109 6.72 8.51 4.46
CA GLY A 109 5.64 9.47 4.28
C GLY A 109 4.30 8.82 4.61
N VAL A 110 3.52 9.48 5.47
CA VAL A 110 2.18 9.02 5.87
C VAL A 110 1.14 9.99 5.35
N TRP A 111 0.05 9.45 4.83
CA TRP A 111 -1.10 10.24 4.43
C TRP A 111 -2.38 9.61 4.96
N THR A 112 -3.20 10.42 5.61
CA THR A 112 -4.55 10.05 6.03
C THR A 112 -5.39 11.31 6.18
N GLY A 113 -6.68 11.21 5.87
CA GLY A 113 -7.65 12.26 6.18
C GLY A 113 -8.22 12.18 7.60
N ASN A 114 -7.71 11.26 8.44
CA ASN A 114 -8.22 10.99 9.79
C ASN A 114 -7.15 11.29 10.85
N ASP A 115 -7.35 12.37 11.61
CA ASP A 115 -6.43 12.82 12.66
C ASP A 115 -6.23 11.82 13.80
N VAL A 116 -7.22 10.96 14.07
CA VAL A 116 -7.10 9.91 15.09
C VAL A 116 -6.13 8.84 14.59
N LEU A 117 -6.29 8.38 13.36
CA LEU A 117 -5.34 7.43 12.74
C LEU A 117 -3.94 8.05 12.61
N ALA A 118 -3.84 9.33 12.24
CA ALA A 118 -2.56 10.02 12.16
C ALA A 118 -1.81 9.99 13.50
N LYS A 119 -2.51 10.29 14.61
CA LYS A 119 -1.93 10.23 15.95
C LYS A 119 -1.57 8.81 16.37
N GLU A 120 -2.41 7.81 16.07
CA GLU A 120 -2.11 6.40 16.37
C GLU A 120 -0.80 5.97 15.67
N VAL A 121 -0.60 6.36 14.41
CA VAL A 121 0.62 6.08 13.65
C VAL A 121 1.82 6.85 14.19
N GLU A 122 1.66 8.13 14.52
CA GLU A 122 2.73 8.95 15.11
C GLU A 122 3.23 8.33 16.42
N GLN A 123 2.32 7.89 17.31
CA GLN A 123 2.71 7.23 18.55
C GLN A 123 3.42 5.88 18.30
N ALA A 124 2.96 5.09 17.32
CA ALA A 124 3.64 3.85 16.94
C ALA A 124 5.06 4.11 16.41
N SER A 125 5.25 5.15 15.60
CA SER A 125 6.55 5.61 15.10
C SER A 125 7.50 6.00 16.24
N LEU A 126 7.01 6.75 17.24
CA LEU A 126 7.80 7.12 18.42
C LEU A 126 8.22 5.92 19.28
N MET A 127 7.34 4.92 19.44
CA MET A 127 7.63 3.72 20.24
C MET A 127 8.60 2.76 19.56
N THR A 128 8.47 2.59 18.24
CA THR A 128 9.26 1.61 17.46
C THR A 128 10.58 2.17 16.97
N GLY A 129 10.68 3.50 16.85
CA GLY A 129 11.80 4.18 16.19
C GLY A 129 11.72 4.14 14.65
N GLU A 130 10.67 3.54 14.08
CA GLU A 130 10.39 3.58 12.64
C GLU A 130 9.74 4.92 12.29
N LYS A 131 10.59 5.88 11.90
CA LYS A 131 10.17 7.26 11.69
C LYS A 131 9.13 7.39 10.58
N SER A 132 8.04 8.07 10.88
CA SER A 132 7.00 8.51 9.95
C SER A 132 6.81 10.03 9.99
N TRP A 133 6.34 10.61 8.89
CA TRP A 133 5.94 12.02 8.79
C TRP A 133 4.70 12.19 7.94
#